data_AF-A0A1A8PKC1-F1
#
_entry.id   AF-A0A1A8PKC1-F1
#
_cell.length_a   1.000
_cell.length_b   1.000
_cell.length_c   1.000
_cell.angle_alpha   90.00
_cell.angle_beta   90.00
_cell.angle_gamma   90.00
#
_symmetry.space_group_name_H-M   'P 1'
#
loop_
_entity.id
_entity.type
_entity.pdbx_description
1 polymer ?
#
loop_
_entity_poly.entity_id
_entity_poly.type
_entity_poly.pdbx_seq_one_letter_code
_entity_poly.pdbx_strand_id
1 'polypeptide(L)'
;MRCFALVVCLILGVSVQNGWSLPVKSVFVTFPGDIIRNMTDMELAENYLKRFGYIDTLQRSGFQSIVSTEKALRRLQRQLGLEETGELNKETLEAMNQPRCGVPDVANYQTFDRDLKWDHSDVTYRIQNYSPDMDSSLIDDAFARAFKVWSDVTPLSFTRLFEGTADIMISFGKTDHGDPYPFDGKDGLLAHAYPPGEGVQGDAHFDDDEFWTLGKGPAVKTRYGNANDAMCHFPFTFEGKSYTTCTTEGRTDNLPWCATTASYDADKEYGFC
;
A
#
# COMPACT_ATOMS: atom_id res chain seq x y z
N MET A 1 62.74 -59.80 -2.36
CA MET A 1 62.38 -60.93 -3.24
C MET A 1 60.87 -61.01 -3.33
N ARG A 2 60.33 -60.89 -4.57
CA ARG A 2 59.09 -61.47 -5.14
C ARG A 2 57.86 -61.60 -4.20
N CYS A 3 56.80 -60.79 -4.32
CA CYS A 3 55.73 -60.77 -5.33
C CYS A 3 54.94 -62.09 -5.53
N PHE A 4 53.61 -61.96 -5.33
CA PHE A 4 52.45 -62.74 -5.81
C PHE A 4 52.11 -64.12 -5.22
N ALA A 5 50.94 -64.23 -4.57
CA ALA A 5 49.73 -64.86 -5.16
C ALA A 5 48.47 -64.76 -4.23
N LEU A 6 47.40 -64.18 -4.80
CA LEU A 6 45.95 -64.47 -4.71
C LEU A 6 45.29 -64.99 -3.41
N VAL A 7 44.13 -64.41 -3.06
CA VAL A 7 42.84 -65.06 -2.64
C VAL A 7 41.85 -63.95 -2.23
N VAL A 8 40.86 -63.61 -3.08
CA VAL A 8 39.42 -63.96 -3.02
C VAL A 8 38.60 -63.24 -1.91
N CYS A 9 37.64 -62.43 -2.39
CA CYS A 9 36.35 -61.97 -1.83
C CYS A 9 36.18 -61.71 -0.32
N LEU A 10 35.71 -60.50 0.02
CA LEU A 10 34.54 -60.30 0.89
C LEU A 10 34.00 -58.87 0.80
N ILE A 11 32.76 -58.77 0.30
CA ILE A 11 31.86 -57.60 0.37
C ILE A 11 31.63 -57.26 1.84
N LEU A 12 31.74 -55.99 2.26
CA LEU A 12 31.00 -55.45 3.41
C LEU A 12 31.08 -53.91 3.44
N GLY A 13 29.91 -53.26 3.32
CA GLY A 13 29.57 -52.02 4.04
C GLY A 13 29.99 -50.67 3.46
N VAL A 14 29.33 -50.19 2.40
CA VAL A 14 29.17 -48.74 2.21
C VAL A 14 27.89 -48.32 2.91
N SER A 15 28.01 -47.94 4.18
CA SER A 15 26.95 -47.26 4.91
C SER A 15 26.77 -45.88 4.30
N VAL A 16 25.72 -45.70 3.50
CA VAL A 16 25.26 -44.39 3.07
C VAL A 16 24.73 -43.67 4.31
N GLN A 17 25.55 -42.80 4.91
CA GLN A 17 25.04 -41.80 5.83
C GLN A 17 24.23 -40.80 5.01
N ASN A 18 22.97 -41.11 4.79
CA ASN A 18 21.96 -40.09 4.54
C ASN A 18 21.90 -39.27 5.83
N GLY A 19 22.67 -38.19 5.88
CA GLY A 19 22.49 -37.14 6.87
C GLY A 19 21.15 -36.47 6.55
N TRP A 20 20.11 -36.85 7.29
CA TRP A 20 18.84 -36.12 7.27
C TRP A 20 19.12 -34.77 7.95
N SER A 21 19.50 -33.77 7.16
CA SER A 21 19.42 -32.38 7.61
C SER A 21 17.93 -32.10 7.79
N LEU A 22 17.45 -32.13 9.03
CA LEU A 22 16.12 -31.64 9.36
C LEU A 22 16.02 -30.20 8.85
N PRO A 23 14.96 -29.83 8.11
CA PRO A 23 14.78 -28.45 7.67
C PRO A 23 14.77 -27.55 8.91
N VAL A 24 15.59 -26.50 8.88
CA VAL A 24 15.63 -25.50 9.95
C VAL A 24 14.22 -24.94 10.07
N LYS A 25 13.53 -25.21 11.18
CA LYS A 25 12.25 -24.57 11.50
C LYS A 25 12.52 -23.07 11.52
N SER A 26 11.90 -22.33 10.61
CA SER A 26 11.93 -20.88 10.62
C SER A 26 11.41 -20.40 11.97
N VAL A 27 12.26 -19.73 12.74
CA VAL A 27 11.83 -19.07 13.97
C VAL A 27 11.21 -17.76 13.55
N PHE A 28 9.88 -17.68 13.63
CA PHE A 28 9.17 -16.42 13.45
C PHE A 28 9.32 -15.59 14.73
N VAL A 29 10.01 -14.45 14.62
CA VAL A 29 10.10 -13.46 15.69
C VAL A 29 8.95 -12.49 15.48
N THR A 30 8.00 -12.44 16.42
CA THR A 30 6.87 -11.50 16.38
C THR A 30 7.13 -10.38 17.36
N PHE A 31 7.08 -9.14 16.90
CA PHE A 31 7.27 -7.96 17.73
C PHE A 31 5.93 -7.49 18.32
N PRO A 32 5.93 -6.83 19.49
CA PRO A 32 4.72 -6.21 20.03
C PRO A 32 4.15 -5.17 19.05
N GLY A 33 2.92 -5.39 18.57
CA GLY A 33 2.25 -4.53 17.59
C GLY A 33 2.19 -5.11 16.17
N ASP A 34 2.93 -6.19 15.88
CA ASP A 34 2.78 -6.89 14.61
C ASP A 34 1.39 -7.53 14.53
N ILE A 35 0.61 -7.17 13.51
CA ILE A 35 -0.61 -7.90 13.16
C ILE A 35 -0.16 -9.24 12.58
N ILE A 36 -0.13 -10.28 13.43
CA ILE A 36 0.04 -11.65 12.97
C ILE A 36 -1.21 -12.01 12.18
N ARG A 37 -1.16 -11.83 10.86
CA ARG A 37 -2.17 -12.37 9.94
C ARG A 37 -2.03 -13.90 9.98
N ASN A 38 -2.69 -14.55 10.94
CA ASN A 38 -2.75 -16.01 11.05
C ASN A 38 -3.75 -16.57 10.02
N MET A 39 -3.50 -16.25 8.75
CA MET A 39 -4.26 -16.74 7.62
C MET A 39 -3.31 -17.47 6.68
N THR A 40 -3.79 -18.58 6.11
CA THR A 40 -3.06 -19.30 5.07
C THR A 40 -3.04 -18.49 3.77
N ASP A 41 -2.06 -18.73 2.89
CA ASP A 41 -2.00 -18.10 1.56
C ASP A 41 -3.30 -18.31 0.77
N MET A 42 -3.94 -19.46 0.97
CA MET A 42 -5.23 -19.79 0.37
C MET A 42 -6.36 -18.91 0.89
N GLU A 43 -6.44 -18.67 2.20
CA GLU A 43 -7.45 -17.76 2.79
C GLU A 43 -7.22 -16.31 2.38
N LEU A 44 -5.96 -15.88 2.33
CA LEU A 44 -5.58 -14.57 1.80
C LEU A 44 -6.08 -14.41 0.35
N ALA A 45 -5.76 -15.38 -0.51
CA ALA A 45 -6.16 -15.37 -1.91
C ALA A 45 -7.68 -15.38 -2.08
N GLU A 46 -8.40 -16.19 -1.30
CA GLU A 46 -9.87 -16.20 -1.36
C GLU A 46 -10.48 -14.86 -0.95
N ASN A 47 -10.00 -14.25 0.14
CA ASN A 47 -10.49 -12.96 0.60
C ASN A 47 -10.21 -11.87 -0.43
N TYR A 48 -9.01 -11.89 -1.02
CA TYR A 48 -8.63 -10.99 -2.10
C TYR A 48 -9.56 -11.13 -3.31
N LEU A 49 -9.75 -12.36 -3.81
CA LEU A 49 -10.57 -12.63 -4.99
C LEU A 49 -12.04 -12.26 -4.76
N LYS A 50 -12.57 -12.45 -3.54
CA LYS A 50 -13.92 -12.00 -3.15
C LYS A 50 -14.00 -10.48 -3.14
N ARG A 51 -13.06 -9.79 -2.48
CA ARG A 51 -13.07 -8.33 -2.33
C ARG A 51 -13.00 -7.61 -3.68
N PHE A 52 -12.16 -8.10 -4.60
CA PHE A 52 -11.97 -7.48 -5.92
C PHE A 52 -12.92 -8.00 -7.01
N GLY A 53 -13.92 -8.82 -6.64
CA GLY A 53 -15.03 -9.21 -7.52
C GLY A 53 -14.74 -10.37 -8.48
N TYR A 54 -13.65 -11.12 -8.28
CA TYR A 54 -13.32 -12.27 -9.12
C TYR A 54 -14.15 -13.51 -8.77
N ILE A 55 -14.66 -13.60 -7.54
CA ILE A 55 -15.56 -14.65 -7.05
C ILE A 55 -16.90 -14.00 -6.69
N ASP A 56 -17.98 -14.52 -7.29
CA ASP A 56 -19.34 -14.07 -7.01
C ASP A 56 -19.84 -14.66 -5.68
N THR A 57 -20.28 -13.82 -4.74
CA THR A 57 -20.73 -14.24 -3.40
C THR A 57 -22.20 -14.65 -3.37
N LEU A 58 -22.90 -14.58 -4.51
CA LEU A 58 -24.32 -14.92 -4.60
C LEU A 58 -24.56 -16.43 -4.45
N GLN A 59 -24.79 -16.82 -3.20
CA GLN A 59 -25.42 -18.06 -2.78
C GLN A 59 -26.90 -18.09 -3.23
N ARG A 60 -27.17 -18.11 -4.54
CA ARG A 60 -28.53 -18.32 -5.07
C ARG A 60 -28.77 -19.82 -5.25
N SER A 61 -29.53 -20.39 -4.30
CA SER A 61 -30.34 -21.60 -4.45
C SER A 61 -29.70 -22.78 -5.21
N GLY A 62 -28.99 -23.65 -4.49
CA GLY A 62 -28.86 -25.07 -4.83
C GLY A 62 -28.12 -25.45 -6.13
N PHE A 63 -27.64 -24.49 -6.91
CA PHE A 63 -26.80 -24.73 -8.08
C PHE A 63 -25.55 -23.86 -7.96
N GLN A 64 -24.48 -24.47 -7.48
CA GLN A 64 -23.21 -23.83 -7.20
C GLN A 64 -22.53 -23.49 -8.54
N SER A 65 -22.75 -22.29 -9.08
CA SER A 65 -21.83 -21.74 -10.08
C SER A 65 -20.55 -21.33 -9.37
N ILE A 66 -19.78 -22.33 -8.91
CA ILE A 66 -18.43 -22.11 -8.44
C ILE A 66 -17.68 -21.57 -9.66
N VAL A 67 -17.41 -20.27 -9.71
CA VAL A 67 -16.23 -19.84 -10.46
C VAL A 67 -15.10 -20.57 -9.75
N SER A 68 -14.58 -21.63 -10.38
CA SER A 68 -13.44 -22.37 -9.83
C SER A 68 -12.38 -21.35 -9.42
N THR A 69 -11.82 -21.46 -8.22
CA THR A 69 -10.74 -20.57 -7.75
C THR A 69 -9.66 -20.42 -8.82
N GLU A 70 -9.40 -21.49 -9.57
CA GLU A 70 -8.54 -21.48 -10.75
C GLU A 70 -8.96 -20.45 -11.81
N LYS A 71 -10.24 -20.40 -12.18
CA LYS A 71 -10.77 -19.43 -13.16
C LYS A 71 -10.71 -18.00 -12.63
N ALA A 72 -10.96 -17.80 -11.33
CA ALA A 72 -10.81 -16.51 -10.68
C ALA A 72 -9.34 -16.04 -10.70
N LEU A 73 -8.41 -16.95 -10.39
CA LEU A 73 -6.96 -16.71 -10.46
C LEU A 73 -6.50 -16.39 -11.87
N ARG A 74 -6.94 -17.12 -12.91
CA ARG A 74 -6.61 -16.80 -14.30
C ARG A 74 -7.06 -15.38 -14.69
N ARG A 75 -8.26 -14.97 -14.25
CA ARG A 75 -8.78 -13.60 -14.50
C ARG A 75 -7.94 -12.55 -13.77
N LEU A 76 -7.58 -12.80 -12.52
CA LEU A 76 -6.72 -11.91 -11.75
C LEU A 76 -5.33 -11.80 -12.38
N GLN A 77 -4.69 -12.93 -12.70
CA GLN A 77 -3.39 -12.98 -13.34
C GLN A 77 -3.39 -12.19 -14.65
N ARG A 78 -4.43 -12.35 -15.48
CA ARG A 78 -4.62 -11.54 -16.67
C ARG A 78 -4.71 -10.04 -16.35
N GLN A 79 -5.49 -9.65 -15.35
CA GLN A 79 -5.64 -8.24 -14.94
C GLN A 79 -4.30 -7.65 -14.46
N LEU A 80 -3.49 -8.44 -13.76
CA LEU A 80 -2.18 -8.06 -13.26
C LEU A 80 -1.06 -8.18 -14.31
N GLY A 81 -1.35 -8.68 -15.51
CA GLY A 81 -0.35 -8.92 -16.56
C GLY A 81 0.60 -10.09 -16.28
N LEU A 82 0.19 -11.03 -15.43
CA LEU A 82 0.91 -12.27 -15.12
C LEU A 82 0.53 -13.42 -16.07
N GLU A 83 1.33 -14.48 -16.08
CA GLU A 83 0.97 -15.71 -16.78
C GLU A 83 -0.29 -16.33 -16.17
N GLU A 84 -1.29 -16.63 -17.01
CA GLU A 84 -2.59 -17.17 -16.58
C GLU A 84 -2.49 -18.66 -16.21
N THR A 85 -1.76 -19.01 -15.16
CA THR A 85 -1.59 -20.40 -14.70
C THR A 85 -2.86 -20.96 -14.06
N GLY A 86 -3.66 -20.10 -13.41
CA GLY A 86 -4.77 -20.50 -12.54
C GLY A 86 -4.34 -21.07 -11.19
N GLU A 87 -3.06 -21.02 -10.88
CA GLU A 87 -2.48 -21.51 -9.63
C GLU A 87 -2.06 -20.35 -8.74
N LEU A 88 -2.16 -20.54 -7.42
CA LEU A 88 -1.60 -19.60 -6.45
C LEU A 88 -0.08 -19.82 -6.35
N ASN A 89 0.63 -19.38 -7.39
CA ASN A 89 2.08 -19.41 -7.44
C ASN A 89 2.69 -18.20 -6.69
N LYS A 90 4.01 -18.24 -6.52
CA LYS A 90 4.76 -17.23 -5.79
C LYS A 90 4.55 -15.83 -6.38
N GLU A 91 4.57 -15.71 -7.70
CA GLU A 91 4.39 -14.45 -8.42
C GLU A 91 3.01 -13.85 -8.19
N THR A 92 1.96 -14.69 -8.18
CA THR A 92 0.59 -14.25 -7.86
C THR A 92 0.47 -13.79 -6.42
N LEU A 93 1.09 -14.51 -5.48
CA LEU A 93 1.07 -14.15 -4.06
C LEU A 93 1.85 -12.86 -3.79
N GLU A 94 3.01 -12.68 -4.40
CA GLU A 94 3.79 -11.44 -4.32
C GLU A 94 3.01 -10.25 -4.88
N ALA A 95 2.28 -10.44 -5.98
CA ALA A 95 1.43 -9.41 -6.56
C ALA A 95 0.19 -9.09 -5.69
N MET A 96 -0.42 -10.09 -5.06
CA MET A 96 -1.52 -9.88 -4.11
C MET A 96 -1.10 -9.11 -2.86
N ASN A 97 0.15 -9.25 -2.44
CA ASN A 97 0.70 -8.55 -1.27
C ASN A 97 1.18 -7.11 -1.58
N GLN A 98 1.15 -6.66 -2.83
CA GLN A 98 1.49 -5.28 -3.16
C GLN A 98 0.39 -4.32 -2.71
N PRO A 99 0.73 -3.15 -2.15
CA PRO A 99 -0.25 -2.12 -1.83
C PRO A 99 -1.04 -1.69 -3.06
N ARG A 100 -2.35 -1.49 -2.90
CA ARG A 100 -3.25 -1.15 -4.02
C ARG A 100 -4.49 -0.37 -3.58
N CYS A 101 -5.27 0.05 -4.57
CA CYS A 101 -6.58 0.66 -4.37
C CYS A 101 -7.59 -0.36 -3.81
N GLY A 102 -8.50 0.07 -2.94
CA GLY A 102 -9.58 -0.74 -2.38
C GLY A 102 -10.79 -0.94 -3.29
N VAL A 103 -10.82 -0.31 -4.47
CA VAL A 103 -11.91 -0.44 -5.45
C VAL A 103 -11.84 -1.80 -6.17
N PRO A 104 -12.97 -2.52 -6.33
CA PRO A 104 -12.99 -3.79 -7.04
C PRO A 104 -12.53 -3.70 -8.51
N ASP A 105 -11.75 -4.69 -8.96
CA ASP A 105 -11.30 -4.79 -10.36
C ASP A 105 -12.44 -5.20 -11.28
N VAL A 106 -13.28 -6.12 -10.79
CA VAL A 106 -14.43 -6.65 -11.49
C VAL A 106 -15.66 -6.15 -10.75
N ALA A 107 -16.36 -5.21 -11.36
CA ALA A 107 -17.63 -4.74 -10.86
C ALA A 107 -18.71 -4.92 -11.91
N ASN A 108 -19.94 -5.11 -11.44
CA ASN A 108 -21.14 -5.02 -12.26
C ASN A 108 -21.47 -3.55 -12.57
N TYR A 109 -20.50 -2.78 -13.07
CA TYR A 109 -20.79 -1.51 -13.70
C TYR A 109 -21.48 -1.83 -15.02
N GLN A 110 -22.81 -1.99 -14.97
CA GLN A 110 -23.62 -2.09 -16.17
C GLN A 110 -23.38 -0.80 -16.95
N THR A 111 -22.67 -0.92 -18.07
CA THR A 111 -22.24 0.19 -18.93
C THR A 111 -23.41 1.04 -19.46
N PHE A 112 -24.66 0.62 -19.23
CA PHE A 112 -25.87 1.24 -19.76
C PHE A 112 -27.01 1.46 -18.76
N ASP A 113 -26.86 1.14 -17.46
CA ASP A 113 -27.99 1.28 -16.51
C ASP A 113 -27.80 2.33 -15.40
N ARG A 114 -26.62 2.99 -15.32
CA ARG A 114 -26.41 4.27 -14.62
C ARG A 114 -25.27 5.02 -15.30
N ASP A 115 -25.54 6.19 -15.87
CA ASP A 115 -24.49 7.13 -16.30
C ASP A 115 -23.75 7.63 -15.05
N LEU A 116 -22.72 6.90 -14.61
CA LEU A 116 -21.86 7.26 -13.46
C LEU A 116 -20.94 8.43 -13.82
N LYS A 117 -21.54 9.57 -14.13
CA LYS A 117 -20.87 10.82 -14.49
C LYS A 117 -21.49 11.97 -13.72
N TRP A 118 -20.69 13.00 -13.47
CA TRP A 118 -21.23 14.27 -12.99
C TRP A 118 -22.18 14.87 -14.05
N ASP A 119 -23.33 15.35 -13.59
CA ASP A 119 -24.31 16.05 -14.43
C ASP A 119 -23.92 17.51 -14.69
N HIS A 120 -22.90 17.99 -13.99
CA HIS A 120 -22.29 19.30 -14.10
C HIS A 120 -20.76 19.18 -14.28
N SER A 121 -20.10 20.28 -14.63
CA SER A 121 -18.64 20.30 -14.87
C SER A 121 -17.87 21.08 -13.80
N ASP A 122 -18.55 21.89 -13.00
CA ASP A 122 -18.05 22.64 -11.86
C ASP A 122 -18.14 21.83 -10.56
N VAL A 123 -17.37 20.76 -10.50
CA VAL A 123 -17.36 19.82 -9.37
C VAL A 123 -16.73 20.47 -8.14
N THR A 124 -17.35 20.32 -6.99
CA THR A 124 -16.83 20.82 -5.72
C THR A 124 -16.19 19.70 -4.90
N TYR A 125 -15.17 20.03 -4.12
CA TYR A 125 -14.58 19.07 -3.18
C TYR A 125 -14.32 19.70 -1.83
N ARG A 126 -14.34 18.88 -0.77
CA ARG A 126 -14.05 19.32 0.59
C ARG A 126 -13.24 18.28 1.34
N ILE A 127 -12.17 18.74 1.98
CA ILE A 127 -11.36 17.90 2.88
C ILE A 127 -11.97 17.99 4.28
N GLN A 128 -12.44 16.85 4.80
CA GLN A 128 -13.13 16.76 6.09
C GLN A 128 -12.15 16.71 7.27
N ASN A 129 -11.08 15.95 7.12
CA ASN A 129 -9.99 15.80 8.08
C ASN A 129 -8.66 15.56 7.35
N TYR A 130 -7.57 15.53 8.11
CA TYR A 130 -6.21 15.40 7.58
C TYR A 130 -5.48 14.28 8.31
N SER A 131 -4.59 13.57 7.59
CA SER A 131 -3.61 12.68 8.21
C SER A 131 -2.59 13.49 9.02
N PRO A 132 -2.13 12.98 10.18
CA PRO A 132 -1.11 13.62 10.99
C PRO A 132 0.31 13.53 10.39
N ASP A 133 0.51 12.76 9.33
CA ASP A 133 1.84 12.48 8.77
C ASP A 133 2.45 13.66 7.98
N MET A 134 1.59 14.56 7.49
CA MET A 134 1.99 15.71 6.68
C MET A 134 1.22 16.96 7.09
N ASP A 135 1.86 18.13 6.89
CA ASP A 135 1.20 19.41 7.13
C ASP A 135 -0.02 19.59 6.21
N SER A 136 -1.11 20.15 6.74
CA SER A 136 -2.37 20.29 6.00
C SER A 136 -2.21 21.11 4.71
N SER A 137 -1.27 22.06 4.66
CA SER A 137 -1.00 22.82 3.44
C SER A 137 -0.41 21.96 2.31
N LEU A 138 0.37 20.92 2.64
CA LEU A 138 0.88 19.96 1.67
C LEU A 138 -0.20 19.02 1.18
N ILE A 139 -1.10 18.59 2.08
CA ILE A 139 -2.24 17.75 1.74
C ILE A 139 -3.21 18.51 0.81
N ASP A 140 -3.49 19.78 1.14
CA ASP A 140 -4.33 20.66 0.32
C ASP A 140 -3.80 20.81 -1.11
N ASP A 141 -2.49 21.06 -1.23
CA ASP A 141 -1.78 21.20 -2.50
C ASP A 141 -1.67 19.87 -3.25
N ALA A 142 -1.48 18.74 -2.56
CA ALA A 142 -1.48 17.41 -3.15
C ALA A 142 -2.84 17.10 -3.80
N PHE A 143 -3.96 17.34 -3.11
CA PHE A 143 -5.28 17.13 -3.69
C PHE A 143 -5.58 18.11 -4.83
N ALA A 144 -5.21 19.38 -4.70
CA ALA A 144 -5.38 20.35 -5.77
C ALA A 144 -4.64 19.91 -7.06
N ARG A 145 -3.40 19.42 -6.93
CA ARG A 145 -2.66 18.85 -8.06
C ARG A 145 -3.29 17.58 -8.59
N ALA A 146 -3.81 16.71 -7.73
CA ALA A 146 -4.48 15.48 -8.16
C ALA A 146 -5.72 15.79 -9.02
N PHE A 147 -6.54 16.77 -8.62
CA PHE A 147 -7.66 17.24 -9.44
C PHE A 147 -7.20 17.90 -10.74
N LYS A 148 -6.08 18.63 -10.71
CA LYS A 148 -5.50 19.26 -11.89
C LYS A 148 -5.22 18.26 -13.02
N VAL A 149 -4.80 17.02 -12.69
CA VAL A 149 -4.56 15.96 -13.68
C VAL A 149 -5.80 15.73 -14.56
N TRP A 150 -7.00 15.80 -13.99
CA TRP A 150 -8.26 15.60 -14.71
C TRP A 150 -8.74 16.87 -15.40
N SER A 151 -8.64 18.04 -14.77
CA SER A 151 -9.07 19.30 -15.38
C SER A 151 -8.19 19.74 -16.55
N ASP A 152 -6.93 19.30 -16.61
CA ASP A 152 -6.03 19.60 -17.73
C ASP A 152 -6.47 18.97 -19.05
N VAL A 153 -7.27 17.91 -19.00
CA VAL A 153 -7.67 17.12 -20.19
C VAL A 153 -9.19 16.97 -20.33
N THR A 154 -9.97 17.64 -19.49
CA THR A 154 -11.44 17.62 -19.53
C THR A 154 -12.01 19.02 -19.30
N PRO A 155 -13.30 19.27 -19.60
CA PRO A 155 -13.97 20.51 -19.22
C PRO A 155 -14.26 20.64 -17.72
N LEU A 156 -13.88 19.66 -16.90
CA LEU A 156 -14.14 19.68 -15.46
C LEU A 156 -13.30 20.77 -14.77
N SER A 157 -13.92 21.50 -13.87
CA SER A 157 -13.27 22.41 -12.94
C SER A 157 -13.56 21.96 -11.52
N PHE A 158 -12.55 22.05 -10.64
CA PHE A 158 -12.66 21.62 -9.25
C PHE A 158 -12.56 22.81 -8.32
N THR A 159 -13.58 23.02 -7.49
CA THR A 159 -13.61 24.13 -6.52
C THR A 159 -13.61 23.60 -5.10
N ARG A 160 -12.65 24.03 -4.29
CA ARG A 160 -12.60 23.64 -2.88
C ARG A 160 -13.63 24.42 -2.05
N LEU A 161 -14.43 23.69 -1.27
CA LEU A 161 -15.29 24.24 -0.23
C LEU A 161 -14.67 24.02 1.16
N PHE A 162 -14.92 24.97 2.07
CA PHE A 162 -14.44 24.90 3.46
C PHE A 162 -15.58 24.56 4.45
N GLU A 163 -16.82 24.75 4.04
CA GLU A 163 -18.02 24.47 4.82
C GLU A 163 -19.11 23.83 3.93
N GLY A 164 -20.13 23.25 4.55
CA GLY A 164 -21.23 22.59 3.83
C GLY A 164 -20.84 21.25 3.20
N THR A 165 -21.71 20.75 2.33
CA THR A 165 -21.50 19.51 1.57
C THR A 165 -20.97 19.84 0.18
N ALA A 166 -19.96 19.11 -0.26
CA ALA A 166 -19.39 19.18 -1.61
C ALA A 166 -19.75 17.92 -2.39
N ASP A 167 -19.48 17.91 -3.70
CA ASP A 167 -19.69 16.73 -4.55
C ASP A 167 -18.70 15.60 -4.23
N ILE A 168 -17.50 15.96 -3.78
CA ILE A 168 -16.45 15.02 -3.36
C ILE A 168 -16.03 15.35 -1.93
N MET A 169 -16.45 14.53 -0.97
CA MET A 169 -15.94 14.62 0.40
C MET A 169 -14.69 13.74 0.54
N ILE A 170 -13.60 14.35 0.96
CA ILE A 170 -12.31 13.68 1.14
C ILE A 170 -12.06 13.47 2.64
N SER A 171 -11.79 12.24 3.04
CA SER A 171 -11.48 11.93 4.44
C SER A 171 -10.39 10.87 4.59
N PHE A 172 -9.76 10.90 5.76
CA PHE A 172 -8.81 9.90 6.24
C PHE A 172 -9.48 9.08 7.35
N GLY A 173 -9.45 7.76 7.24
CA GLY A 173 -10.13 6.85 8.17
C GLY A 173 -9.34 5.57 8.36
N LYS A 174 -9.55 4.88 9.49
CA LYS A 174 -8.86 3.63 9.83
C LYS A 174 -9.86 2.49 9.86
N THR A 175 -9.51 1.33 9.34
CA THR A 175 -10.35 0.11 9.43
C THR A 175 -11.81 0.39 9.07
N ASP A 176 -12.77 0.25 9.99
CA ASP A 176 -14.14 0.73 9.84
C ASP A 176 -14.21 2.26 10.00
N HIS A 177 -14.57 2.93 8.91
CA HIS A 177 -14.62 4.39 8.80
C HIS A 177 -16.01 4.90 8.35
N GLY A 178 -17.07 4.13 8.64
CA GLY A 178 -18.46 4.58 8.44
C GLY A 178 -19.08 4.21 7.10
N ASP A 179 -18.42 3.34 6.33
CA ASP A 179 -18.96 2.73 5.11
C ASP A 179 -18.77 1.20 5.10
N PRO A 180 -19.43 0.45 4.19
CA PRO A 180 -19.36 -1.02 4.16
C PRO A 180 -18.00 -1.61 3.73
N TYR A 181 -16.98 -0.80 3.44
CA TYR A 181 -15.72 -1.22 2.83
C TYR A 181 -14.52 -0.89 3.75
N PRO A 182 -14.35 -1.61 4.88
CA PRO A 182 -13.30 -1.30 5.83
C PRO A 182 -11.89 -1.47 5.25
N PHE A 183 -10.94 -0.65 5.71
CA PHE A 183 -9.51 -0.80 5.45
C PHE A 183 -8.88 -1.95 6.26
N ASP A 184 -7.63 -2.32 5.94
CA ASP A 184 -6.92 -3.48 6.50
C ASP A 184 -5.69 -3.13 7.35
N GLY A 185 -5.51 -1.84 7.68
CA GLY A 185 -4.40 -1.33 8.46
C GLY A 185 -3.23 -0.96 7.56
N LYS A 186 -2.01 -0.93 8.11
CA LYS A 186 -0.82 -0.53 7.36
C LYS A 186 -0.55 -1.46 6.15
N ASP A 187 -0.14 -0.84 5.05
CA ASP A 187 0.07 -1.44 3.73
C ASP A 187 -1.25 -2.00 3.16
N GLY A 188 -1.22 -2.81 2.10
CA GLY A 188 -2.46 -3.39 1.58
C GLY A 188 -3.36 -2.35 0.90
N LEU A 189 -4.48 -1.96 1.52
CA LEU A 189 -5.47 -1.08 0.90
C LEU A 189 -5.22 0.39 1.24
N LEU A 190 -4.80 1.15 0.23
CA LEU A 190 -4.39 2.55 0.45
C LEU A 190 -5.56 3.54 0.53
N ALA A 191 -6.57 3.35 -0.31
CA ALA A 191 -7.68 4.28 -0.48
C ALA A 191 -8.80 3.67 -1.32
N HIS A 192 -10.01 4.20 -1.22
CA HIS A 192 -11.09 3.95 -2.18
C HIS A 192 -11.89 5.22 -2.47
N ALA A 193 -12.69 5.19 -3.52
CA ALA A 193 -13.62 6.26 -3.83
C ALA A 193 -14.90 5.70 -4.45
N TYR A 194 -16.01 6.40 -4.22
CA TYR A 194 -17.28 6.08 -4.85
C TYR A 194 -17.41 6.74 -6.23
N PRO A 195 -18.18 6.15 -7.15
CA PRO A 195 -18.46 6.79 -8.43
C PRO A 195 -19.36 8.03 -8.24
N PRO A 196 -19.45 8.94 -9.24
CA PRO A 196 -20.29 10.13 -9.18
C PRO A 196 -21.77 9.87 -8.84
N GLY A 197 -22.39 10.77 -8.05
CA GLY A 197 -23.83 10.79 -7.75
C GLY A 197 -24.16 11.50 -6.44
N GLU A 198 -25.32 11.21 -5.85
CA GLU A 198 -25.77 11.84 -4.61
C GLU A 198 -25.29 11.13 -3.34
N GLY A 199 -25.15 11.88 -2.24
CA GLY A 199 -24.82 11.35 -0.92
C GLY A 199 -23.34 11.01 -0.81
N VAL A 200 -23.02 9.74 -0.53
CA VAL A 200 -21.62 9.24 -0.42
C VAL A 200 -20.96 9.03 -1.80
N GLN A 201 -21.72 9.17 -2.87
CA GLN A 201 -21.22 8.98 -4.23
C GLN A 201 -20.31 10.15 -4.62
N GLY A 202 -19.07 9.84 -5.03
CA GLY A 202 -18.00 10.82 -5.28
C GLY A 202 -16.99 10.90 -4.14
N ASP A 203 -17.36 10.49 -2.93
CA ASP A 203 -16.48 10.57 -1.76
C ASP A 203 -15.22 9.69 -1.93
N ALA A 204 -14.10 10.19 -1.42
CA ALA A 204 -12.80 9.55 -1.50
C ALA A 204 -12.22 9.39 -0.09
N HIS A 205 -11.98 8.15 0.31
CA HIS A 205 -11.46 7.80 1.63
C HIS A 205 -10.04 7.25 1.50
N PHE A 206 -9.16 7.69 2.40
CA PHE A 206 -7.74 7.33 2.47
C PHE A 206 -7.48 6.61 3.79
N ASP A 207 -6.70 5.52 3.77
CA ASP A 207 -6.39 4.79 5.00
C ASP A 207 -5.41 5.59 5.88
N ASP A 208 -5.82 5.90 7.10
CA ASP A 208 -5.03 6.67 8.07
C ASP A 208 -4.13 5.78 8.95
N ASP A 209 -4.12 4.46 8.72
CA ASP A 209 -3.07 3.55 9.22
C ASP A 209 -1.83 3.50 8.30
N GLU A 210 -1.94 4.08 7.10
CA GLU A 210 -0.79 4.32 6.23
C GLU A 210 0.06 5.49 6.70
N PHE A 211 1.32 5.52 6.25
CA PHE A 211 2.20 6.67 6.44
C PHE A 211 2.23 7.52 5.17
N TRP A 212 1.41 8.58 5.11
CA TRP A 212 1.24 9.37 3.90
C TRP A 212 2.47 10.23 3.58
N THR A 213 2.91 10.20 2.32
CA THR A 213 4.08 10.93 1.83
C THR A 213 3.84 11.55 0.46
N LEU A 214 4.80 12.34 -0.02
CA LEU A 214 4.86 12.80 -1.43
C LEU A 214 5.53 11.76 -2.37
N GLY A 215 5.65 10.50 -1.94
CA GLY A 215 6.17 9.38 -2.74
C GLY A 215 7.68 9.12 -2.65
N LYS A 216 8.43 9.94 -1.91
CA LYS A 216 9.89 9.78 -1.73
C LYS A 216 10.32 9.68 -0.26
N GLY A 217 9.41 9.28 0.61
CA GLY A 217 9.62 9.27 2.07
C GLY A 217 8.98 10.48 2.78
N PRO A 218 9.22 10.65 4.09
CA PRO A 218 8.54 11.64 4.91
C PRO A 218 8.57 13.04 4.30
N ALA A 219 7.41 13.69 4.21
CA ALA A 219 7.30 15.05 3.68
C ALA A 219 7.09 16.05 4.82
N VAL A 220 8.19 16.51 5.40
CA VAL A 220 8.18 17.41 6.55
C VAL A 220 8.50 18.83 6.09
N LYS A 221 7.55 19.75 6.30
CA LYS A 221 7.76 21.19 6.11
C LYS A 221 8.39 21.77 7.36
N THR A 222 9.51 22.47 7.22
CA THR A 222 10.19 23.05 8.38
C THR A 222 9.41 24.21 8.97
N ARG A 223 9.65 24.47 10.26
CA ARG A 223 9.22 25.67 10.98
C ARG A 223 10.43 26.40 11.54
N TYR A 224 10.43 27.72 11.48
CA TYR A 224 11.56 28.54 11.95
C TYR A 224 12.90 28.13 11.29
N GLY A 225 14.01 28.29 12.00
CA GLY A 225 15.35 28.07 11.45
C GLY A 225 15.76 29.15 10.46
N ASN A 226 16.71 28.82 9.58
CA ASN A 226 17.22 29.74 8.56
C ASN A 226 16.76 29.39 7.14
N ALA A 227 15.94 28.34 6.98
CA ALA A 227 15.51 27.82 5.69
C ALA A 227 14.12 28.27 5.22
N ASN A 228 13.49 29.26 5.88
CA ASN A 228 12.23 29.89 5.46
C ASN A 228 11.10 28.90 5.08
N ASP A 229 10.78 27.98 5.98
CA ASP A 229 9.73 26.96 5.79
C ASP A 229 9.95 26.02 4.60
N ALA A 230 11.20 25.84 4.17
CA ALA A 230 11.57 24.85 3.16
C ALA A 230 11.28 23.41 3.64
N MET A 231 11.15 22.49 2.69
CA MET A 231 10.98 21.07 3.01
C MET A 231 12.28 20.48 3.54
N CYS A 232 12.17 19.59 4.52
CA CYS A 232 13.27 18.72 4.91
C CYS A 232 13.76 17.94 3.70
N HIS A 233 15.08 17.83 3.56
CA HIS A 233 15.71 17.00 2.55
C HIS A 233 16.06 15.65 3.16
N PHE A 234 15.34 14.59 2.79
CA PHE A 234 15.69 13.24 3.22
C PHE A 234 16.25 12.40 2.05
N PRO A 235 17.38 11.69 2.25
CA PRO A 235 18.29 11.79 3.39
C PRO A 235 19.10 13.10 3.40
N PHE A 236 19.55 13.55 4.58
CA PHE A 236 20.58 14.60 4.71
C PHE A 236 21.75 14.14 5.57
N THR A 237 22.92 14.76 5.37
CA THR A 237 24.14 14.48 6.14
C THR A 237 24.38 15.54 7.21
N PHE A 238 24.62 15.09 8.45
CA PHE A 238 25.05 15.91 9.59
C PHE A 238 26.12 15.16 10.39
N GLU A 239 27.25 15.82 10.67
CA GLU A 239 28.43 15.23 11.33
C GLU A 239 28.87 13.89 10.70
N GLY A 240 28.81 13.82 9.36
CA GLY A 240 29.16 12.62 8.60
C GLY A 240 28.18 11.44 8.71
N LYS A 241 27.03 11.61 9.38
CA LYS A 241 25.95 10.61 9.44
C LYS A 241 24.77 11.02 8.56
N SER A 242 24.11 10.02 7.97
CA SER A 242 22.92 10.22 7.13
C SER A 242 21.64 10.03 7.95
N TYR A 243 20.69 10.95 7.82
CA TYR A 243 19.39 10.93 8.50
C TYR A 243 18.25 10.93 7.48
N THR A 244 17.30 10.01 7.63
CA THR A 244 16.10 9.87 6.77
C THR A 244 14.82 10.38 7.44
N THR A 245 14.94 10.88 8.67
CA THR A 245 13.87 11.49 9.47
C THR A 245 14.43 12.68 10.24
N CYS A 246 13.57 13.48 10.87
CA CYS A 246 14.02 14.52 11.79
C CYS A 246 14.82 13.91 12.94
N THR A 247 15.79 14.67 13.45
CA THR A 247 16.70 14.25 14.51
C THR A 247 16.77 15.31 15.61
N THR A 248 17.07 14.89 16.83
CA THR A 248 17.40 15.79 17.95
C THR A 248 18.91 15.85 18.19
N GLU A 249 19.71 15.08 17.44
CA GLU A 249 21.17 15.06 17.57
C GLU A 249 21.76 16.46 17.31
N GLY A 250 22.82 16.80 18.03
CA GLY A 250 23.47 18.12 17.97
C GLY A 250 22.76 19.22 18.76
N ARG A 251 21.62 18.94 19.40
CA ARG A 251 20.86 19.91 20.20
C ARG A 251 20.75 19.50 21.67
N THR A 252 20.62 20.49 22.55
CA THR A 252 20.46 20.30 24.01
C THR A 252 19.03 20.49 24.50
N ASP A 253 18.17 21.10 23.69
CA ASP A 253 16.76 21.39 24.00
C ASP A 253 15.79 20.30 23.51
N ASN A 254 16.32 19.21 22.93
CA ASN A 254 15.57 18.07 22.39
C ASN A 254 14.52 18.44 21.33
N LEU A 255 14.60 19.63 20.72
CA LEU A 255 13.72 19.99 19.60
C LEU A 255 14.17 19.26 18.33
N PRO A 256 13.27 18.54 17.63
CA PRO A 256 13.64 17.86 16.40
C PRO A 256 13.87 18.88 15.27
N TRP A 257 14.82 18.57 14.40
CA TRP A 257 15.18 19.40 13.27
C TRP A 257 15.62 18.53 12.08
N CYS A 258 15.69 19.16 10.92
CA CYS A 258 16.19 18.53 9.71
C CYS A 258 16.98 19.55 8.88
N ALA A 259 17.88 19.08 8.03
CA ALA A 259 18.45 19.92 7.00
C ALA A 259 17.48 20.06 5.81
N THR A 260 17.55 21.19 5.12
CA THR A 260 16.77 21.45 3.91
C THR A 260 17.56 21.21 2.62
N THR A 261 18.81 20.75 2.76
CA THR A 261 19.69 20.32 1.67
C THR A 261 20.29 18.94 1.97
N ALA A 262 20.98 18.35 0.99
CA ALA A 262 21.60 17.03 1.14
C ALA A 262 22.73 16.99 2.19
N SER A 263 23.39 18.12 2.49
CA SER A 263 24.49 18.17 3.46
C SER A 263 24.39 19.43 4.32
N TYR A 264 23.93 19.24 5.57
CA TYR A 264 24.01 20.31 6.57
C TYR A 264 25.46 20.65 6.89
N ASP A 265 26.37 19.68 6.77
CA ASP A 265 27.79 19.90 7.01
C ASP A 265 28.39 20.99 6.11
N ALA A 266 27.92 21.07 4.86
CA ALA A 266 28.32 22.08 3.89
C ALA A 266 27.45 23.34 3.96
N ASP A 267 26.13 23.18 3.90
CA ASP A 267 25.22 24.30 3.57
C ASP A 267 24.70 25.04 4.81
N LYS A 268 24.62 24.35 5.95
CA LYS A 268 24.09 24.88 7.22
C LYS A 268 22.65 25.40 7.13
N GLU A 269 21.87 24.95 6.16
CA GLU A 269 20.44 25.26 6.05
C GLU A 269 19.59 24.22 6.78
N TYR A 270 18.73 24.71 7.67
CA TYR A 270 17.87 23.86 8.49
C TYR A 270 16.59 24.58 8.91
N GLY A 271 15.66 23.77 9.39
CA GLY A 271 14.56 24.24 10.22
C GLY A 271 14.08 23.15 11.17
N PHE A 272 13.12 23.51 12.01
CA PHE A 272 12.57 22.61 13.01
C PHE A 272 11.44 21.76 12.44
N CYS A 273 11.33 20.56 12.98
CA CYS A 273 10.15 19.73 12.89
C CYS A 273 9.35 19.93 14.20
#